data_AF-W4V1P9-F1
#
_entry.id   AF-W4V1P9-F1
#
_cell.length_a   1.000
_cell.length_b   1.000
_cell.length_c   1.000
_cell.angle_alpha   90.00
_cell.angle_beta   90.00
_cell.angle_gamma   90.00
#
_symmetry.space_group_name_H-M   'P 1'
#
loop_
_entity.id
_entity.type
_entity.pdbx_description
1 polymer ?
#
loop_
_entity_poly.entity_id
_entity_poly.type
_entity_poly.pdbx_seq_one_letter_code
_entity_poly.pdbx_strand_id
1 'polypeptide(L)'
;MAGGKKEYGKAIPMNAISFFGLHIITAGSYIGDVFSQIEGDNYKKLFVKDGLLKGYIMIGDVDKAGIYTSLIREKTPLSEVDFELIFQKPGLMAFTRRERKKYLEVW
;
A
#
# COMPACT_ATOMS: atom_id res chain seq x y z
N MET A 1 -10.11 -18.35 16.22
CA MET A 1 -10.65 -19.59 16.79
C MET A 1 -10.42 -19.58 18.29
N ALA A 2 -11.49 -19.43 19.07
CA ALA A 2 -11.53 -19.50 20.54
C ALA A 2 -13.01 -19.49 21.02
N GLY A 3 -13.93 -20.06 20.24
CA GLY A 3 -15.39 -19.95 20.48
C GLY A 3 -16.01 -18.56 20.28
N GLY A 4 -15.20 -17.49 20.19
CA GLY A 4 -15.67 -16.13 19.96
C GLY A 4 -16.01 -15.81 18.50
N LYS A 5 -17.02 -14.95 18.30
CA LYS A 5 -17.30 -14.28 17.02
C LYS A 5 -16.44 -13.03 16.91
N LYS A 6 -15.78 -12.84 15.77
CA LYS A 6 -15.06 -11.61 15.42
C LYS A 6 -15.30 -11.28 13.96
N GLU A 7 -15.78 -10.08 13.70
CA GLU A 7 -15.99 -9.60 12.34
C GLU A 7 -14.65 -9.19 11.70
N TYR A 8 -14.50 -9.51 10.42
CA TYR A 8 -13.34 -9.11 9.63
C TYR A 8 -13.73 -7.98 8.67
N GLY A 9 -13.65 -6.75 9.15
CA GLY A 9 -14.03 -5.54 8.38
C GLY A 9 -12.92 -4.95 7.51
N LYS A 10 -11.79 -5.64 7.35
CA LYS A 10 -10.55 -5.11 6.73
C LYS A 10 -10.09 -5.89 5.51
N ALA A 11 -11.01 -6.60 4.85
CA ALA A 11 -10.70 -7.36 3.64
C ALA A 11 -10.30 -6.43 2.49
N ILE A 12 -9.25 -6.80 1.77
CA ILE A 12 -8.77 -6.10 0.58
C ILE A 12 -8.51 -7.19 -0.47
N PRO A 13 -8.99 -7.04 -1.72
CA PRO A 13 -8.59 -7.94 -2.80
C PRO A 13 -7.10 -7.77 -3.04
N MET A 14 -6.35 -8.87 -3.00
CA MET A 14 -4.89 -8.83 -3.10
C MET A 14 -4.39 -10.08 -3.80
N ASN A 15 -3.46 -9.92 -4.74
CA ASN A 15 -2.80 -11.01 -5.44
C ASN A 15 -1.29 -10.78 -5.45
N ALA A 16 -0.53 -11.88 -5.34
CA ALA A 16 0.91 -11.87 -5.50
C ALA A 16 1.34 -13.06 -6.37
N ILE A 17 2.23 -12.83 -7.31
CA ILE A 17 2.73 -13.86 -8.23
C ILE A 17 4.17 -13.56 -8.64
N SER A 18 4.90 -14.56 -9.09
CA SER A 18 6.27 -14.40 -9.58
C SER A 18 6.46 -15.18 -10.87
N PHE A 19 6.98 -14.51 -11.89
CA PHE A 19 7.27 -15.08 -13.21
C PHE A 19 8.51 -14.43 -13.80
N PHE A 20 9.37 -15.22 -14.44
CA PHE A 20 10.56 -14.73 -15.16
C PHE A 20 11.49 -13.83 -14.32
N GLY A 21 11.62 -14.11 -13.01
CA GLY A 21 12.45 -13.32 -12.10
C GLY A 21 11.82 -11.99 -11.65
N LEU A 22 10.60 -11.67 -12.09
CA LEU A 22 9.85 -10.51 -11.63
C LEU A 22 8.83 -10.92 -10.56
N HIS A 23 8.78 -10.12 -9.49
CA HIS A 23 7.74 -10.20 -8.48
C HIS A 23 6.62 -9.22 -8.82
N ILE A 24 5.38 -9.68 -8.75
CA ILE A 24 4.20 -8.88 -9.02
C ILE A 24 3.31 -8.93 -7.79
N ILE A 25 2.89 -7.78 -7.31
CA ILE A 25 1.93 -7.64 -6.21
C ILE A 25 0.89 -6.59 -6.56
N THR A 26 -0.37 -6.92 -6.28
CA THR A 26 -1.51 -6.01 -6.51
C THR A 26 -2.42 -6.04 -5.30
N ALA A 27 -3.00 -4.90 -4.96
CA ALA A 27 -3.99 -4.82 -3.90
C ALA A 27 -5.03 -3.72 -4.20
N GLY A 28 -6.24 -3.91 -3.70
CA GLY A 28 -7.31 -2.94 -3.74
C GLY A 28 -8.02 -2.83 -5.10
N SER A 29 -8.55 -1.65 -5.39
CA SER A 29 -9.38 -1.36 -6.56
C SER A 29 -8.68 -0.38 -7.51
N TYR A 30 -8.83 -0.61 -8.82
CA TYR A 30 -8.22 0.20 -9.87
C TYR A 30 -9.13 1.35 -10.32
N ILE A 31 -9.47 2.24 -9.38
CA ILE A 31 -10.41 3.34 -9.62
C ILE A 31 -9.80 4.70 -9.25
N GLY A 32 -10.21 5.74 -9.98
CA GLY A 32 -9.79 7.12 -9.75
C GLY A 32 -8.54 7.51 -10.54
N ASP A 33 -7.83 8.52 -10.01
CA ASP A 33 -6.63 9.09 -10.59
C ASP A 33 -5.46 8.11 -10.51
N VAL A 34 -4.61 8.14 -11.53
CA VAL A 34 -3.54 7.17 -11.72
C VAL A 34 -2.19 7.86 -11.62
N PHE A 35 -1.32 7.32 -10.77
CA PHE A 35 0.08 7.74 -10.64
C PHE A 35 0.97 6.57 -10.99
N SER A 36 1.81 6.70 -12.02
CA SER A 36 2.67 5.61 -12.47
C SER A 36 4.12 6.01 -12.62
N GLN A 37 5.01 5.09 -12.29
CA GLN A 37 6.45 5.24 -12.39
C GLN A 37 7.03 3.96 -13.01
N ILE A 38 7.96 4.14 -13.96
CA ILE A 38 8.73 3.07 -14.58
C ILE A 38 10.21 3.39 -14.34
N GLU A 39 10.94 2.44 -13.77
CA GLU A 39 12.38 2.55 -13.49
C GLU A 39 13.08 1.25 -13.85
N GLY A 40 13.72 1.21 -15.03
CA GLY A 40 14.28 -0.03 -15.57
C GLY A 40 13.19 -1.09 -15.74
N ASP A 41 13.38 -2.25 -15.10
CA ASP A 41 12.42 -3.36 -15.10
C ASP A 41 11.30 -3.21 -14.06
N ASN A 42 11.33 -2.13 -13.25
CA ASN A 42 10.37 -1.90 -12.18
C ASN A 42 9.19 -1.07 -12.67
N TYR A 43 7.99 -1.45 -12.25
CA TYR A 43 6.76 -0.71 -12.51
C TYR A 43 5.97 -0.51 -11.23
N LYS A 44 5.52 0.72 -11.00
CA LYS A 44 4.62 1.07 -9.91
C LYS A 44 3.45 1.87 -10.46
N LYS A 45 2.23 1.47 -10.09
CA LYS A 45 1.00 2.19 -10.41
C LYS A 45 0.14 2.29 -9.16
N LEU A 46 -0.25 3.50 -8.78
CA LEU A 46 -1.16 3.78 -7.67
C LEU A 46 -2.47 4.33 -8.20
N PHE A 47 -3.57 3.96 -7.55
CA PHE A 47 -4.92 4.40 -7.86
C PHE A 47 -5.47 5.18 -6.67
N VAL A 48 -5.80 6.46 -6.88
CA VAL A 48 -6.23 7.38 -5.83
C VAL A 48 -7.62 7.90 -6.14
N LYS A 49 -8.51 7.87 -5.15
CA LYS A 49 -9.85 8.44 -5.28
C LYS A 49 -10.32 8.97 -3.93
N ASP A 50 -10.97 10.12 -3.93
CA ASP A 50 -11.54 10.74 -2.72
C ASP A 50 -10.47 10.98 -1.63
N GLY A 51 -9.24 11.35 -2.02
CA GLY A 51 -8.12 11.56 -1.09
C GLY A 51 -7.59 10.28 -0.44
N LEU A 52 -7.92 9.10 -0.96
CA LEU A 52 -7.51 7.79 -0.42
C LEU A 52 -6.78 6.97 -1.48
N LEU A 53 -5.78 6.20 -1.05
CA LEU A 53 -5.22 5.14 -1.89
C LEU A 53 -6.23 4.00 -1.99
N LYS A 54 -6.71 3.72 -3.20
CA LYS A 54 -7.68 2.66 -3.49
C LYS A 54 -7.03 1.36 -3.91
N GLY A 55 -5.88 1.42 -4.58
CA GLY A 55 -5.19 0.23 -5.03
C GLY A 55 -3.80 0.52 -5.58
N TYR A 56 -3.05 -0.55 -5.84
CA TYR A 56 -1.77 -0.48 -6.53
C TYR A 56 -1.48 -1.72 -7.38
N ILE A 57 -0.54 -1.54 -8.31
CA ILE A 57 0.17 -2.59 -9.04
C ILE A 57 1.67 -2.30 -8.88
N MET A 58 2.44 -3.30 -8.47
CA MET A 58 3.91 -3.26 -8.40
C MET A 58 4.50 -4.47 -9.11
N ILE A 59 5.54 -4.24 -9.90
CA ILE A 59 6.28 -5.24 -10.66
C ILE A 59 7.77 -4.97 -10.49
N GLY A 60 8.56 -6.02 -10.29
CA GLY A 60 10.00 -5.92 -10.06
C GLY A 60 10.29 -5.61 -8.59
N ASP A 61 10.49 -4.34 -8.28
CA ASP A 61 10.63 -3.83 -6.91
C ASP A 61 9.29 -3.79 -6.18
N VAL A 62 9.04 -4.83 -5.39
CA VAL A 62 7.86 -4.97 -4.54
C VAL A 62 8.16 -4.69 -3.07
N ASP A 63 9.36 -4.18 -2.77
CA ASP A 63 9.74 -3.89 -1.40
C ASP A 63 8.80 -2.86 -0.80
N LYS A 64 8.43 -3.11 0.46
CA LYS A 64 7.56 -2.23 1.24
C LYS A 64 6.15 -2.07 0.64
N ALA A 65 5.68 -2.99 -0.22
CA ALA A 65 4.27 -3.08 -0.62
C ALA A 65 3.29 -3.12 0.58
N GLY A 66 3.75 -3.60 1.74
CA GLY A 66 3.01 -3.56 3.01
C GLY A 66 2.61 -2.15 3.46
N ILE A 67 3.40 -1.11 3.14
CA ILE A 67 3.08 0.30 3.44
C ILE A 67 1.80 0.71 2.71
N TYR A 68 1.77 0.51 1.40
CA TYR A 68 0.62 0.83 0.56
C TYR A 68 -0.60 -0.02 0.92
N THR A 69 -0.38 -1.29 1.24
CA THR A 69 -1.44 -2.19 1.73
C THR A 69 -2.05 -1.67 3.03
N SER A 70 -1.24 -1.14 3.96
CA SER A 70 -1.72 -0.52 5.19
C SER A 70 -2.55 0.74 4.91
N LEU A 71 -2.11 1.61 4.00
CA LEU A 71 -2.87 2.80 3.60
C LEU A 71 -4.26 2.45 3.05
N ILE A 72 -4.35 1.43 2.20
CA ILE A 72 -5.62 0.94 1.66
C ILE A 72 -6.48 0.34 2.80
N ARG A 73 -5.88 -0.48 3.65
CA ARG A 73 -6.57 -1.21 4.73
C ARG A 73 -7.18 -0.28 5.76
N GLU A 74 -6.39 0.70 6.19
CA GLU A 74 -6.74 1.65 7.23
C GLU A 74 -7.48 2.87 6.69
N LYS A 75 -7.64 2.97 5.35
CA LYS A 75 -8.26 4.10 4.66
C LYS A 75 -7.64 5.43 5.11
N THR A 76 -6.31 5.47 5.17
CA THR A 76 -5.55 6.64 5.61
C THR A 76 -5.73 7.79 4.62
N PRO A 77 -6.20 8.98 5.06
CA PRO A 77 -6.25 10.17 4.21
C PRO A 77 -4.85 10.52 3.72
N LEU A 78 -4.70 10.70 2.40
CA LEU A 78 -3.40 11.03 1.80
C LEU A 78 -2.90 12.41 2.21
N SER A 79 -3.77 13.28 2.73
CA SER A 79 -3.40 14.57 3.33
C SER A 79 -2.66 14.44 4.67
N GLU A 80 -2.73 13.29 5.34
CA GLU A 80 -2.03 13.03 6.61
C GLU A 80 -0.61 12.49 6.42
N VAL A 81 -0.23 12.16 5.17
CA VAL A 81 1.06 11.59 4.83
C VAL A 81 1.72 12.39 3.72
N ASP A 82 3.05 12.27 3.62
CA ASP A 82 3.77 12.82 2.47
C ASP A 82 3.62 11.83 1.29
N PHE A 83 2.52 11.96 0.54
CA PHE A 83 2.18 11.02 -0.53
C PHE A 83 3.22 10.99 -1.65
N GLU A 84 3.81 12.15 -1.98
CA GLU A 84 4.86 12.24 -2.99
C GLU A 84 6.13 11.48 -2.54
N LEU A 85 6.51 11.64 -1.27
CA LEU A 85 7.61 10.88 -0.68
C LEU A 85 7.29 9.37 -0.61
N ILE A 86 6.05 8.98 -0.26
CA ILE A 86 5.63 7.57 -0.28
C ILE A 86 5.68 6.98 -1.69
N PHE A 87 5.29 7.75 -2.70
CA PHE A 87 5.28 7.31 -4.08
C PHE A 87 6.71 7.03 -4.58
N GLN A 88 7.64 7.97 -4.36
CA GLN A 88 9.02 7.84 -4.81
C GLN A 88 9.86 6.92 -3.93
N LYS A 89 9.81 7.08 -2.60
CA LYS A 89 10.65 6.39 -1.63
C LYS A 89 9.80 5.84 -0.48
N PRO A 90 9.10 4.71 -0.69
CA PRO A 90 8.31 4.12 0.37
C PRO A 90 9.19 3.87 1.60
N GLY A 91 8.74 4.32 2.75
CA GLY A 91 9.48 4.21 4.01
C GLY A 91 8.66 4.77 5.16
N LEU A 92 8.95 4.31 6.38
CA LEU A 92 8.23 4.76 7.58
C LEU A 92 8.34 6.28 7.78
N MET A 93 9.42 6.90 7.30
CA MET A 93 9.67 8.34 7.43
C MET A 93 8.57 9.22 6.82
N ALA A 94 7.80 8.72 5.87
CA ALA A 94 6.74 9.46 5.19
C ALA A 94 5.41 9.52 5.97
N PHE A 95 5.30 8.78 7.08
CA PHE A 95 4.19 8.89 8.03
C PHE A 95 4.50 9.91 9.13
N THR A 96 3.49 10.48 9.79
CA THR A 96 3.72 11.38 10.93
C THR A 96 4.43 10.67 12.10
N ARG A 97 5.10 11.42 12.99
CA ARG A 97 5.73 10.85 14.21
C ARG A 97 4.75 10.03 15.04
N ARG A 98 3.51 10.51 15.16
CA ARG A 98 2.43 9.85 15.92
C ARG A 98 2.08 8.49 15.32
N GLU A 99 1.97 8.41 14.01
CA GLU A 99 1.68 7.16 13.30
C GLU A 99 2.86 6.20 13.33
N ARG A 100 4.09 6.69 13.11
CA ARG A 100 5.31 5.88 13.23
C ARG A 100 5.41 5.19 14.59
N LYS A 101 5.06 5.88 15.68
CA LYS A 101 5.07 5.32 17.03
C LYS A 101 4.11 4.14 17.16
N LYS A 102 2.90 4.23 16.60
CA LYS A 102 1.93 3.12 16.58
C LYS A 102 2.45 1.89 15.84
N TYR A 103 3.22 2.07 14.77
CA TYR A 103 3.80 0.95 14.03
C TYR A 103 4.99 0.31 14.74
N LEU A 104 5.74 1.08 15.54
CA LEU A 104 6.91 0.61 16.29
C LEU A 104 6.58 0.01 17.67
N GLU A 105 5.43 0.36 18.26
CA GLU A 105 4.96 -0.19 19.54
C GLU A 105 4.26 -1.56 19.41
N VAL A 106 4.12 -2.09 18.20
CA VAL A 106 3.40 -3.35 17.90
C VAL A 106 4.34 -4.49 17.49
N TRP A 107 5.66 -4.30 17.63
CA TRP A 107 6.68 -5.33 17.40
C TRP A 107 7.47 -5.63 18.68
#